data_AF-A0A101IC05-F1
#
_entry.id   AF-A0A101IC05-F1
#
_cell.length_a   1.000
_cell.length_b   1.000
_cell.length_c   1.000
_cell.angle_alpha   90.00
_cell.angle_beta   90.00
_cell.angle_gamma   90.00
#
_symmetry.space_group_name_H-M   'P 1'
#
loop_
_entity.id
_entity.type
_entity.pdbx_description
1 polymer ?
#
loop_
_entity_poly.entity_id
_entity_poly.type
_entity_poly.pdbx_seq_one_letter_code
_entity_poly.pdbx_strand_id
1 'polypeptide(L)'
;MGVSKSLFKIFAPIVTIIQSIPIVSWLALAIFWWGVGFRSPMYIVFLTLFPILTINIAEGVRNVDSKLVEMARVFHFTRSQVVKDIYFASAIPFLLSAMRVGVGIMWKSVAVAEFMVGTTGLGRGIADAKASVDTQAVFAYTILLVLLGIISEKVLDMLSRKIGRLA
;
A
#
# COMPACT_ATOMS: atom_id res chain seq x y z
N MET A 1 -2.01 4.23 -15.68
CA MET A 1 -3.02 3.16 -15.93
C MET A 1 -4.45 3.69 -16.03
N GLY A 2 -4.84 4.75 -15.31
CA GLY A 2 -6.20 5.29 -15.37
C GLY A 2 -6.60 5.98 -16.69
N VAL A 3 -5.71 6.79 -17.28
CA VAL A 3 -6.04 7.63 -18.47
C VAL A 3 -6.03 6.84 -19.79
N SER A 4 -5.07 5.93 -19.99
CA SER A 4 -4.90 5.20 -21.25
C SER A 4 -5.39 3.75 -21.15
N LYS A 5 -6.35 3.39 -22.02
CA LYS A 5 -6.88 2.01 -22.13
C LYS A 5 -5.79 1.01 -22.54
N SER A 6 -4.82 1.43 -23.36
CA SER A 6 -3.72 0.56 -23.81
C SER A 6 -2.76 0.26 -22.64
N LEU A 7 -2.35 1.30 -21.91
CA LEU A 7 -1.49 1.14 -20.74
C LEU A 7 -2.14 0.28 -19.65
N PHE A 8 -3.46 0.41 -19.46
CA PHE A 8 -4.17 -0.48 -18.54
C PHE A 8 -4.14 -1.94 -18.99
N LYS A 9 -4.42 -2.23 -20.27
CA LYS A 9 -4.41 -3.62 -20.77
C LYS A 9 -3.05 -4.30 -20.60
N ILE A 10 -1.95 -3.55 -20.71
CA ILE A 10 -0.59 -4.08 -20.55
C ILE A 10 -0.24 -4.28 -19.07
N PHE A 11 -0.49 -3.28 -18.22
CA PHE A 11 -0.02 -3.30 -16.83
C PHE A 11 -1.00 -3.97 -15.86
N ALA A 12 -2.30 -3.97 -16.13
CA ALA A 12 -3.29 -4.56 -15.21
C ALA A 12 -3.03 -6.06 -14.97
N PRO A 13 -2.76 -6.89 -16.00
CA PRO A 13 -2.43 -8.29 -15.77
C PRO A 13 -1.19 -8.47 -14.89
N ILE A 14 -0.14 -7.66 -15.09
CA ILE A 14 1.09 -7.73 -14.29
C ILE A 14 0.79 -7.40 -12.82
N VAL A 15 0.03 -6.34 -12.58
CA VAL A 15 -0.37 -5.92 -11.23
C VAL A 15 -1.24 -6.99 -10.56
N THR A 16 -2.19 -7.58 -11.30
CA THR A 16 -3.01 -8.69 -10.81
C THR A 16 -2.17 -9.91 -10.47
N ILE A 17 -1.20 -10.28 -11.32
CA ILE A 17 -0.29 -11.41 -11.04
C ILE A 17 0.47 -11.17 -9.75
N ILE A 18 1.05 -9.97 -9.55
CA ILE A 18 1.76 -9.64 -8.31
C ILE A 18 0.84 -9.77 -7.10
N GLN A 19 -0.40 -9.30 -7.20
CA GLN A 19 -1.40 -9.38 -6.14
C GLN A 19 -1.87 -10.82 -5.86
N SER A 20 -1.95 -11.67 -6.89
CA SER A 20 -2.40 -13.06 -6.76
C SER A 20 -1.35 -14.00 -6.17
N ILE A 21 -0.07 -13.64 -6.24
CA ILE A 21 1.00 -14.46 -5.64
C ILE A 21 0.89 -14.39 -4.11
N PRO A 22 0.76 -15.55 -3.42
CA PRO A 22 0.69 -15.59 -1.96
C PRO A 22 1.90 -14.95 -1.30
N ILE A 23 1.70 -14.27 -0.17
CA ILE A 23 2.79 -13.61 0.59
C ILE A 23 3.89 -14.61 0.95
N VAL A 24 3.55 -15.86 1.30
CA VAL A 24 4.53 -16.91 1.61
C VAL A 24 5.44 -17.24 0.43
N SER A 25 4.94 -17.20 -0.80
CA SER A 25 5.74 -17.40 -2.01
C SER A 25 6.71 -16.23 -2.21
N TRP A 26 6.25 -15.00 -1.97
CA TRP A 26 7.11 -13.82 -2.00
C TRP A 26 8.20 -13.87 -0.93
N LEU A 27 7.89 -14.37 0.26
CA LEU A 27 8.86 -14.53 1.35
C LEU A 27 9.98 -15.49 0.97
N ALA A 28 9.64 -16.63 0.36
CA ALA A 28 10.65 -17.57 -0.12
C ALA A 28 11.59 -16.90 -1.16
N LEU A 29 11.03 -16.16 -2.12
CA LEU A 29 11.81 -15.45 -3.14
C LEU A 29 12.65 -14.30 -2.56
N ALA A 30 12.14 -13.59 -1.55
CA ALA A 30 12.83 -12.48 -0.92
C ALA A 30 14.16 -12.90 -0.30
N ILE A 31 14.26 -14.13 0.25
CA ILE A 31 15.52 -14.67 0.78
C ILE A 31 16.55 -14.82 -0.35
N PHE A 32 16.16 -15.34 -1.52
CA PHE A 32 17.09 -15.55 -2.62
C PHE A 32 17.63 -14.25 -3.21
N TRP A 33 16.79 -13.21 -3.28
CA TRP A 33 17.19 -11.92 -3.85
C TRP A 33 17.89 -11.00 -2.85
N TRP A 34 17.40 -10.94 -1.61
CA TRP A 34 17.79 -9.92 -0.62
C TRP A 34 18.43 -10.50 0.64
N GLY A 35 18.40 -11.82 0.81
CA GLY A 35 18.89 -12.51 2.01
C GLY A 35 17.98 -12.33 3.22
N VAL A 36 18.46 -12.81 4.37
CA VAL A 36 17.83 -12.61 5.67
C VAL A 36 18.24 -11.23 6.20
N GLY A 37 17.28 -10.43 6.68
CA GLY A 37 17.56 -9.07 7.14
C GLY A 37 16.42 -8.09 6.90
N PHE A 38 16.66 -6.81 7.14
CA PHE A 38 15.64 -5.75 7.08
C PHE A 38 15.08 -5.52 5.66
N ARG A 39 15.86 -5.82 4.62
CA ARG A 39 15.48 -5.57 3.20
C ARG A 39 14.32 -6.45 2.76
N SER A 40 14.28 -7.69 3.25
CA SER A 40 13.24 -8.66 2.89
C SER A 40 11.85 -8.21 3.34
N PRO A 41 11.60 -7.87 4.63
CA PRO A 41 10.33 -7.29 5.04
C PRO A 41 9.91 -6.03 4.28
N MET A 42 10.84 -5.11 3.97
CA MET A 42 10.53 -3.91 3.18
C MET A 42 10.02 -4.27 1.78
N TYR A 43 10.67 -5.22 1.11
CA TYR A 43 10.27 -5.67 -0.22
C TYR A 43 8.88 -6.34 -0.21
N ILE A 44 8.59 -7.14 0.82
CA ILE A 44 7.29 -7.79 0.98
C ILE A 44 6.18 -6.76 1.19
N VAL A 45 6.42 -5.76 2.03
CA VAL A 45 5.47 -4.65 2.23
C VAL A 45 5.23 -3.92 0.92
N PHE A 46 6.29 -3.59 0.17
CA PHE A 46 6.18 -2.94 -1.12
C PHE A 46 5.32 -3.75 -2.11
N LEU A 47 5.61 -5.04 -2.29
CA LEU A 47 4.87 -5.92 -3.19
C LEU A 47 3.40 -6.09 -2.77
N THR A 48 3.12 -6.03 -1.48
CA THR A 48 1.75 -6.13 -0.96
C THR A 48 0.95 -4.85 -1.23
N LEU A 49 1.56 -3.68 -1.03
CA LEU A 49 0.88 -2.39 -1.14
C LEU A 49 0.83 -1.85 -2.58
N PHE A 50 1.82 -2.16 -3.40
CA PHE A 50 1.95 -1.62 -4.75
C PHE A 50 0.72 -1.89 -5.62
N PRO A 51 0.16 -3.13 -5.68
CA PRO A 51 -1.04 -3.40 -6.45
C PRO A 51 -2.26 -2.63 -5.95
N ILE A 52 -2.43 -2.58 -4.62
CA ILE A 52 -3.56 -1.91 -3.96
C ILE A 52 -3.58 -0.44 -4.32
N LEU A 53 -2.44 0.26 -4.14
CA LEU A 53 -2.32 1.68 -4.46
C LEU A 53 -2.52 1.91 -5.96
N THR A 54 -1.88 1.12 -6.82
CA THR A 54 -1.94 1.31 -8.27
C THR A 54 -3.36 1.14 -8.82
N ILE A 55 -4.08 0.12 -8.38
CA ILE A 55 -5.47 -0.14 -8.83
C ILE A 55 -6.40 0.98 -8.36
N ASN A 56 -6.36 1.35 -7.08
CA ASN A 56 -7.24 2.39 -6.53
C ASN A 56 -6.99 3.76 -7.17
N ILE A 57 -5.72 4.15 -7.38
CA ILE A 57 -5.39 5.40 -8.07
C ILE A 57 -5.87 5.36 -9.52
N ALA A 58 -5.69 4.23 -10.22
CA ALA A 58 -6.17 4.08 -11.59
C ALA A 58 -7.69 4.19 -11.68
N GLU A 59 -8.42 3.71 -10.68
CA GLU A 59 -9.87 3.86 -10.56
C GLU A 59 -10.27 5.32 -10.29
N GLY A 60 -9.57 6.03 -9.40
CA GLY A 60 -9.84 7.45 -9.14
C GLY A 60 -9.65 8.36 -10.35
N VAL A 61 -8.69 8.02 -11.22
CA VAL A 61 -8.49 8.70 -12.51
C VAL A 61 -9.60 8.37 -13.51
N ARG A 62 -10.18 7.16 -13.46
CA ARG A 62 -11.27 6.73 -14.36
C ARG A 62 -12.63 7.27 -13.95
N ASN A 63 -12.82 7.58 -12.67
CA ASN A 63 -14.05 8.16 -12.13
C ASN A 63 -14.18 9.67 -12.41
N VAL A 64 -13.20 10.29 -13.08
CA VAL A 64 -13.31 11.68 -13.54
C VAL A 64 -14.48 11.83 -14.52
N ASP A 65 -15.36 12.79 -14.27
CA ASP A 65 -16.43 13.16 -15.19
C ASP A 65 -15.84 13.65 -16.53
N SER A 66 -16.24 13.02 -17.64
CA SER A 66 -15.80 13.41 -18.98
C SER A 66 -16.14 14.87 -19.30
N LYS A 67 -17.21 15.42 -18.71
CA LYS A 67 -17.59 16.82 -18.86
C LYS A 67 -16.56 17.80 -18.29
N LEU A 68 -15.86 17.45 -17.20
CA LEU A 68 -14.77 18.28 -16.66
C LEU A 68 -13.60 18.36 -17.64
N VAL A 69 -13.28 17.25 -18.31
CA VAL A 69 -12.21 17.20 -19.30
C VAL A 69 -12.61 17.91 -20.61
N GLU A 70 -13.89 17.85 -20.99
CA GLU A 70 -14.45 18.64 -22.10
C GLU A 70 -14.42 20.14 -21.80
N MET A 71 -14.86 20.54 -20.61
CA MET A 71 -14.79 21.93 -20.15
C MET A 71 -13.35 22.45 -20.20
N ALA A 72 -12.38 21.70 -19.67
CA ALA A 72 -10.97 22.08 -19.72
C ALA A 72 -10.46 22.30 -21.16
N ARG A 73 -10.94 21.52 -22.13
CA ARG A 73 -10.64 21.72 -23.55
C ARG A 73 -11.23 23.02 -24.10
N VAL A 74 -12.47 23.36 -23.73
CA VAL A 74 -13.14 24.63 -24.13
C VAL A 74 -12.40 25.84 -23.56
N PHE A 75 -11.91 25.75 -22.32
CA PHE A 75 -11.13 26.82 -21.68
C PHE A 75 -9.63 26.79 -22.02
N HIS A 76 -9.22 26.02 -23.04
CA HIS A 76 -7.83 25.94 -23.51
C HIS A 76 -6.80 25.54 -22.44
N PHE A 77 -7.17 24.69 -21.49
CA PHE A 77 -6.21 24.16 -20.52
C PHE A 77 -5.12 23.34 -21.23
N THR A 78 -3.88 23.53 -20.80
CA THR A 78 -2.74 22.72 -21.25
C THR A 78 -2.86 21.29 -20.71
N ARG A 79 -2.17 20.33 -21.36
CA ARG A 79 -2.14 18.93 -20.90
C ARG A 79 -1.65 18.78 -19.45
N SER A 80 -0.70 19.62 -19.03
CA SER A 80 -0.18 19.60 -17.66
C SER A 80 -1.25 20.06 -16.65
N GLN A 81 -2.01 21.10 -16.97
CA GLN A 81 -3.14 21.56 -16.14
C GLN A 81 -4.23 20.48 -16.04
N VAL A 82 -4.60 19.82 -17.15
CA VAL A 82 -5.58 18.73 -17.09
C VAL A 82 -5.10 17.57 -16.20
N VAL A 83 -3.81 17.21 -16.28
CA VAL A 83 -3.24 16.16 -15.41
C VAL A 83 -3.25 16.56 -13.94
N LYS A 84 -2.81 17.78 -13.62
CA LYS A 84 -2.69 18.22 -12.23
C LYS A 84 -4.03 18.60 -11.60
N ASP A 85 -4.84 19.38 -12.30
CA ASP A 85 -6.01 20.04 -11.72
C ASP A 85 -7.27 19.17 -11.83
N ILE A 86 -7.29 18.19 -12.74
CA ILE A 86 -8.44 17.27 -12.90
C ILE A 86 -8.06 15.86 -12.46
N TYR A 87 -7.10 15.22 -13.16
CA TYR A 87 -6.81 13.81 -12.90
C TYR A 87 -6.16 13.57 -11.53
N PHE A 88 -5.17 14.37 -11.15
CA PHE A 88 -4.50 14.23 -9.87
C PHE A 88 -5.43 14.63 -8.71
N ALA A 89 -6.17 15.73 -8.83
CA ALA A 89 -7.18 16.12 -7.84
C ALA A 89 -8.23 15.02 -7.60
N SER A 90 -8.77 14.41 -8.65
CA SER A 90 -9.71 13.28 -8.56
C SER A 90 -9.08 12.02 -7.96
N ALA A 91 -7.78 11.82 -8.14
CA ALA A 91 -7.08 10.66 -7.59
C ALA A 91 -6.77 10.78 -6.09
N ILE A 92 -6.74 11.99 -5.51
CA ILE A 92 -6.41 12.22 -4.09
C ILE A 92 -7.34 11.44 -3.15
N PRO A 93 -8.68 11.53 -3.24
CA PRO A 93 -9.58 10.78 -2.36
C PRO A 93 -9.36 9.26 -2.44
N PHE A 94 -9.08 8.75 -3.63
CA PHE A 94 -8.81 7.34 -3.86
C PHE A 94 -7.46 6.91 -3.29
N LEU A 95 -6.43 7.75 -3.41
CA LEU A 95 -5.13 7.53 -2.79
C LEU A 95 -5.28 7.49 -1.26
N LEU A 96 -5.98 8.44 -0.66
CA LEU A 96 -6.20 8.48 0.79
C LEU A 96 -6.98 7.25 1.28
N SER A 97 -8.01 6.83 0.54
CA SER A 97 -8.76 5.60 0.82
C SER A 97 -7.86 4.36 0.75
N ALA A 98 -7.05 4.26 -0.30
CA ALA A 98 -6.13 3.14 -0.50
C ALA A 98 -5.04 3.10 0.58
N MET A 99 -4.52 4.25 1.00
CA MET A 99 -3.57 4.34 2.11
C MET A 99 -4.19 3.86 3.43
N ARG A 100 -5.45 4.21 3.71
CA ARG A 100 -6.16 3.81 4.93
C ARG A 100 -6.24 2.30 5.06
N VAL A 101 -6.70 1.64 3.99
CA VAL A 101 -6.73 0.18 3.91
C VAL A 101 -5.30 -0.39 3.92
N GLY A 102 -4.39 0.28 3.22
CA GLY A 102 -2.99 -0.11 3.07
C GLY A 102 -2.25 -0.19 4.41
N VAL A 103 -2.46 0.75 5.34
CA VAL A 103 -1.77 0.73 6.65
C VAL A 103 -2.11 -0.52 7.45
N GLY A 104 -3.38 -0.94 7.49
CA GLY A 104 -3.77 -2.17 8.18
C GLY A 104 -3.15 -3.42 7.55
N ILE A 105 -3.04 -3.45 6.22
CA ILE A 105 -2.40 -4.55 5.48
C ILE A 105 -0.88 -4.54 5.67
N MET A 106 -0.26 -3.37 5.67
CA MET A 106 1.17 -3.14 5.88
C MET A 106 1.64 -3.74 7.22
N TRP A 107 0.92 -3.45 8.31
CA TRP A 107 1.28 -3.98 9.63
C TRP A 107 1.21 -5.50 9.70
N LYS A 108 0.24 -6.11 9.01
CA LYS A 108 0.11 -7.56 8.92
C LYS A 108 1.23 -8.17 8.08
N SER A 109 1.52 -7.59 6.91
CA SER A 109 2.53 -8.11 6.00
C SER A 109 3.95 -7.94 6.54
N VAL A 110 4.26 -6.80 7.17
CA VAL A 110 5.57 -6.58 7.80
C VAL A 110 5.79 -7.53 8.98
N ALA A 111 4.78 -7.74 9.83
CA ALA A 111 4.90 -8.64 10.97
C ALA A 111 5.17 -10.09 10.53
N VAL A 112 4.45 -10.58 9.51
CA VAL A 112 4.68 -11.91 8.95
C VAL A 112 6.07 -12.01 8.30
N ALA A 113 6.51 -10.96 7.60
CA ALA A 113 7.82 -10.96 6.98
C ALA A 113 8.96 -10.94 8.00
N GLU A 114 8.87 -10.09 9.02
CA GLU A 114 9.83 -10.05 10.13
C GLU A 114 9.86 -11.39 10.88
N PHE A 115 8.70 -12.02 11.11
CA PHE A 115 8.59 -13.31 11.76
C PHE A 115 9.28 -14.43 10.99
N MET A 116 9.15 -14.45 9.65
CA MET A 116 9.70 -15.52 8.82
C MET A 116 11.19 -15.31 8.48
N VAL A 117 11.60 -14.08 8.16
CA VAL A 117 12.91 -13.78 7.52
C VAL A 117 13.57 -12.50 8.03
N GLY A 118 12.97 -11.82 9.00
CA GLY A 118 13.60 -10.67 9.65
C GLY A 118 14.75 -11.10 10.57
N THR A 119 15.72 -10.21 10.74
CA THR A 119 16.75 -10.31 11.81
C THR A 119 16.40 -9.47 13.03
N THR A 120 15.51 -8.49 12.87
CA THR A 120 15.09 -7.52 13.87
C THR A 120 13.61 -7.17 13.65
N GLY A 121 12.98 -6.57 14.64
CA GLY A 121 11.58 -6.11 14.55
C GLY A 121 10.64 -6.89 15.46
N LEU A 122 9.40 -6.44 15.53
CA LEU A 122 8.40 -7.01 16.44
C LEU A 122 7.98 -8.41 16.00
N GLY A 123 7.87 -8.64 14.68
CA GLY A 123 7.60 -9.98 14.16
C GLY A 123 8.74 -10.95 14.48
N ARG A 124 10.00 -10.48 14.46
CA ARG A 124 11.14 -11.29 14.90
C ARG A 124 11.08 -11.62 16.39
N GLY A 125 10.71 -10.64 17.23
CA GLY A 125 10.48 -10.87 18.65
C GLY A 125 9.42 -11.95 18.94
N ILE A 126 8.35 -12.00 18.13
CA ILE A 126 7.36 -13.08 18.21
C ILE A 126 7.98 -14.43 17.83
N ALA A 127 8.84 -14.47 16.81
CA ALA A 127 9.51 -15.71 16.39
C ALA A 127 10.45 -16.25 17.47
N ASP A 128 11.22 -15.37 18.11
CA ASP A 128 12.13 -15.72 19.19
C ASP A 128 11.37 -16.19 20.44
N ALA A 129 10.33 -15.46 20.86
CA ALA A 129 9.47 -15.85 21.97
C ALA A 129 8.78 -17.21 21.72
N LYS A 130 8.31 -17.45 20.50
CA LYS A 130 7.73 -18.74 20.09
C LYS A 130 8.77 -19.87 20.18
N ALA A 131 10.02 -19.63 19.77
CA ALA A 131 11.08 -20.64 19.84
C ALA A 131 11.40 -21.04 21.29
N SER A 132 11.28 -20.10 22.23
CA SER A 132 11.44 -20.35 23.68
C SER A 132 10.14 -20.77 24.39
N VAL A 133 9.02 -20.93 23.66
CA VAL A 133 7.69 -21.22 24.20
C VAL A 133 7.23 -20.16 25.24
N ASP A 134 7.79 -18.95 25.16
CA ASP A 134 7.41 -17.84 26.03
C ASP A 134 6.11 -17.22 25.53
N THR A 135 5.01 -17.74 26.06
CA THR A 135 3.65 -17.31 25.67
C THR A 135 3.38 -15.87 26.11
N GLN A 136 3.95 -15.42 27.24
CA GLN A 136 3.76 -14.06 27.73
C GLN A 136 4.41 -13.05 26.77
N ALA A 137 5.63 -13.33 26.33
CA ALA A 137 6.31 -12.48 25.35
C ALA A 137 5.60 -12.46 23.99
N VAL A 138 5.07 -13.59 23.50
CA VAL A 138 4.26 -13.63 22.27
C VAL A 138 3.07 -12.68 22.37
N PHE A 139 2.32 -12.70 23.49
CA PHE A 139 1.21 -11.78 23.70
C PHE A 139 1.67 -10.33 23.79
N ALA A 140 2.76 -10.05 24.49
CA ALA A 140 3.31 -8.69 24.62
C ALA A 140 3.66 -8.07 23.25
N TYR A 141 4.41 -8.79 22.41
CA TYR A 141 4.75 -8.33 21.06
C TYR A 141 3.51 -8.18 20.16
N THR A 142 2.54 -9.09 20.28
CA THR A 142 1.28 -9.02 19.52
C THR A 142 0.48 -7.78 19.90
N ILE A 143 0.32 -7.49 21.19
CA ILE A 143 -0.36 -6.28 21.67
C ILE A 143 0.36 -5.03 21.17
N LEU A 144 1.69 -5.01 21.20
CA LEU A 144 2.47 -3.88 20.72
C LEU A 144 2.25 -3.63 19.22
N LEU A 145 2.23 -4.68 18.39
CA LEU A 145 1.90 -4.59 16.97
C LEU A 145 0.49 -4.02 16.74
N VAL A 146 -0.51 -4.49 17.51
CA VAL A 146 -1.90 -4.00 17.42
C VAL A 146 -1.97 -2.52 17.79
N LEU A 147 -1.32 -2.11 18.88
CA LEU A 147 -1.29 -0.71 19.31
C LEU A 147 -0.64 0.20 18.26
N LEU A 148 0.52 -0.18 17.74
CA LEU A 148 1.21 0.58 16.70
C LEU A 148 0.40 0.65 15.40
N GLY A 149 -0.29 -0.44 15.06
CA GLY A 149 -1.25 -0.49 13.96
C GLY A 149 -2.36 0.55 14.10
N ILE A 150 -3.07 0.52 15.24
CA ILE A 150 -4.17 1.45 15.55
C ILE A 150 -3.67 2.91 15.59
N ILE A 151 -2.51 3.16 16.19
CA ILE A 151 -1.92 4.50 16.25
C ILE A 151 -1.62 5.00 14.84
N SER A 152 -0.99 4.16 14.00
CA SER A 152 -0.65 4.52 12.62
C SER A 152 -1.90 4.83 11.79
N GLU A 153 -2.96 4.02 11.94
CA GLU A 153 -4.24 4.23 11.25
C GLU A 153 -4.90 5.55 11.69
N LYS A 154 -4.94 5.83 13.01
CA LYS A 154 -5.48 7.10 13.53
C LYS A 154 -4.70 8.32 13.06
N VAL A 155 -3.37 8.23 13.03
CA VAL A 155 -2.51 9.31 12.52
C VAL A 155 -2.80 9.55 11.04
N LEU A 156 -2.88 8.49 10.24
CA LEU A 156 -3.18 8.60 8.82
C LEU A 156 -4.58 9.20 8.59
N ASP A 157 -5.57 8.80 9.39
CA ASP A 157 -6.93 9.33 9.31
C ASP A 157 -6.98 10.83 9.58
N MET A 158 -6.26 11.28 10.60
CA MET A 158 -6.17 12.69 10.95
C MET A 158 -5.51 13.50 9.83
N LEU A 159 -4.43 12.99 9.23
CA LEU A 159 -3.76 13.60 8.09
C LEU A 159 -4.66 13.62 6.85
N SER A 160 -5.35 12.52 6.56
CA SER A 160 -6.26 12.38 5.42
C SER A 160 -7.42 13.36 5.49
N ARG A 161 -8.01 13.57 6.69
CA ARG A 161 -9.05 14.58 6.90
C ARG A 161 -8.56 16.01 6.64
N LYS A 162 -7.30 16.30 6.96
CA LYS A 162 -6.71 17.63 6.70
C LYS A 162 -6.50 17.85 5.21
N ILE A 163 -6.01 16.84 4.50
CA ILE A 163 -5.79 16.90 3.05
C ILE A 163 -7.11 16.97 2.28
N GLY A 164 -8.11 16.15 2.66
CA GLY A 164 -9.42 16.15 2.03
C GLY A 164 -10.27 17.40 2.29
N ARG A 165 -9.86 18.30 3.19
CA ARG A 165 -10.45 19.64 3.34
C ARG A 165 -9.79 20.70 2.44
N LEU A 166 -8.61 20.40 1.91
CA LEU A 166 -7.79 21.30 1.08
C LEU A 166 -7.90 20.97 -0.42
N ALA A 167 -8.32 19.76 -0.75
CA ALA A 167 -8.63 19.29 -2.10
C ALA A 167 -10.12 19.52 -2.41
#